data_AF-A0A399RKN8-F1
#
_entry.id   AF-A0A399RKN8-F1
#
_cell.length_a   1.000
_cell.length_b   1.000
_cell.length_c   1.000
_cell.angle_alpha   90.00
_cell.angle_beta   90.00
_cell.angle_gamma   90.00
#
_symmetry.space_group_name_H-M   'P 1'
#
loop_
_entity.id
_entity.type
_entity.pdbx_description
1 polymer ?
#
loop_
_entity_poly.entity_id
_entity_poly.type
_entity_poly.pdbx_seq_one_letter_code
_entity_poly.pdbx_strand_id
1 'polypeptide(L)'
;MGNPYLKENRLSDVIAGITALGTYKFYKLDFSKWSDRISGSEKNATHWKSVFIEHPEFFRLSAEGDKASLVWRRQFPKTYDVDQQRDIPIPEGNKHHEDIDRLSRRPLEPAELTALINIATNLHDGALEQAKAEKWWVPIVPGLLALGGAIIGAFLANI
;
A
#
# COMPACT_ATOMS: atom_id res chain seq x y z
N MET A 1 6.07 8.42 -15.50
CA MET A 1 5.04 8.14 -14.48
C MET A 1 5.62 8.54 -13.14
N GLY A 2 4.92 9.37 -12.34
CA GLY A 2 5.42 9.78 -11.02
C GLY A 2 5.44 8.62 -10.03
N ASN A 3 6.28 8.71 -9.00
CA ASN A 3 6.38 7.70 -7.95
C ASN A 3 5.01 7.58 -7.21
N PRO A 4 4.35 6.40 -7.21
CA PRO A 4 3.04 6.23 -6.59
C PRO A 4 2.99 6.64 -5.12
N TYR A 5 4.08 6.42 -4.38
CA TYR A 5 4.21 6.76 -2.96
C TYR A 5 4.05 8.25 -2.67
N LEU A 6 4.29 9.13 -3.65
CA LEU A 6 4.25 10.57 -3.47
C LEU A 6 2.88 11.19 -3.79
N LYS A 7 1.87 10.36 -4.09
CA LYS A 7 0.50 10.84 -4.21
C LYS A 7 -0.04 11.28 -2.85
N GLU A 8 -0.92 12.27 -2.84
CA GLU A 8 -1.55 12.79 -1.63
C GLU A 8 -2.24 11.65 -0.85
N ASN A 9 -2.04 11.62 0.47
CA ASN A 9 -2.57 10.63 1.41
C ASN A 9 -2.20 9.16 1.11
N ARG A 10 -1.26 8.89 0.19
CA ARG A 10 -0.99 7.53 -0.26
C ARG A 10 -0.51 6.60 0.85
N LEU A 11 0.38 7.07 1.71
CA LEU A 11 0.87 6.26 2.83
C LEU A 11 -0.28 5.85 3.75
N SER A 12 -1.19 6.78 4.06
CA SER A 12 -2.37 6.51 4.87
C SER A 12 -3.28 5.46 4.21
N ASP A 13 -3.51 5.57 2.89
CA ASP A 13 -4.30 4.58 2.14
C ASP A 13 -3.65 3.20 2.18
N VAL A 14 -2.34 3.12 1.96
CA VAL A 14 -1.59 1.85 1.99
C VAL A 14 -1.67 1.21 3.38
N ILE A 15 -1.46 1.99 4.45
CA ILE A 15 -1.57 1.49 5.84
C ILE A 15 -3.00 1.02 6.14
N ALA A 16 -4.01 1.77 5.71
CA ALA A 16 -5.41 1.40 5.91
C ALA A 16 -5.75 0.09 5.16
N GLY A 17 -5.28 -0.04 3.92
CA GLY A 17 -5.40 -1.27 3.12
C GLY A 17 -4.70 -2.45 3.78
N ILE A 18 -3.45 -2.30 4.24
CA ILE A 18 -2.69 -3.33 4.96
C ILE A 18 -3.45 -3.77 6.22
N THR A 19 -3.97 -2.81 6.99
CA THR A 19 -4.68 -3.09 8.24
C THR A 19 -5.97 -3.86 7.99
N ALA A 20 -6.81 -3.40 7.07
CA ALA A 20 -8.08 -4.06 6.77
C ALA A 20 -7.88 -5.44 6.14
N LEU A 21 -7.02 -5.55 5.12
CA LEU A 21 -6.77 -6.83 4.46
C LEU A 21 -5.94 -7.78 5.32
N GLY A 22 -5.19 -7.27 6.31
CA GLY A 22 -4.39 -8.04 7.25
C GLY A 22 -5.24 -8.67 8.35
N THR A 23 -6.17 -7.92 8.92
CA THR A 23 -6.96 -8.32 10.09
C THR A 23 -8.26 -9.04 9.72
N TYR A 24 -8.81 -8.80 8.53
CA TYR A 24 -10.13 -9.31 8.21
C TYR A 24 -10.15 -10.83 8.00
N LYS A 25 -11.23 -11.48 8.44
CA LYS A 25 -11.36 -12.94 8.40
C LYS A 25 -11.26 -13.55 7.00
N PHE A 26 -11.73 -12.85 5.96
CA PHE A 26 -11.54 -13.30 4.58
C PHE A 26 -10.26 -12.74 3.97
N TYR A 27 -9.42 -13.61 3.39
CA TYR A 27 -8.13 -13.22 2.80
C TYR A 27 -8.23 -12.47 1.46
N LYS A 28 -9.38 -12.53 0.78
CA LYS A 28 -9.65 -11.82 -0.48
C LYS A 28 -11.12 -11.41 -0.57
N LEU A 29 -11.39 -10.24 -1.13
CA LEU A 29 -12.73 -9.72 -1.43
C LEU A 29 -12.69 -8.81 -2.65
N ASP A 30 -13.88 -8.49 -3.18
CA ASP A 30 -14.09 -7.53 -4.26
C ASP A 30 -13.77 -6.11 -3.79
N PHE A 31 -13.41 -5.21 -4.72
CA PHE A 31 -13.03 -3.82 -4.37
C PHE A 31 -14.13 -3.07 -3.62
N SER A 32 -15.41 -3.28 -3.96
CA SER A 32 -16.54 -2.65 -3.25
C SER A 32 -16.57 -3.03 -1.78
N LYS A 33 -16.40 -4.33 -1.50
CA LYS A 33 -16.39 -4.87 -0.14
C LYS A 33 -15.16 -4.43 0.65
N TRP A 34 -14.01 -4.27 0.00
CA TRP A 34 -12.85 -3.66 0.66
C TRP A 34 -13.06 -2.18 0.94
N SER A 35 -13.67 -1.45 0.00
CA SER A 35 -14.00 -0.05 0.16
C SER A 35 -14.92 0.21 1.36
N ASP A 36 -15.96 -0.60 1.50
CA ASP A 36 -16.86 -0.56 2.65
C ASP A 36 -16.11 -0.80 3.97
N ARG A 37 -15.21 -1.78 4.00
CA ARG A 37 -14.45 -2.14 5.21
C ARG A 37 -13.40 -1.12 5.62
N ILE A 38 -12.78 -0.46 4.64
CA ILE A 38 -11.69 0.49 4.92
C ILE A 38 -12.26 1.89 5.16
N SER A 39 -13.27 2.30 4.39
CA SER A 39 -13.77 3.68 4.38
C SER A 39 -15.26 3.83 4.72
N GLY A 40 -15.96 2.74 5.07
CA GLY A 40 -17.39 2.76 5.39
C GLY A 40 -18.31 3.05 4.20
N SER A 41 -17.79 2.95 2.97
CA SER A 41 -18.56 3.20 1.77
C SER A 41 -18.07 2.39 0.57
N GLU A 42 -18.99 1.73 -0.12
CA GLU A 42 -18.72 1.05 -1.39
C GLU A 42 -18.34 2.01 -2.54
N LYS A 43 -18.67 3.30 -2.42
CA LYS A 43 -18.46 4.30 -3.48
C LYS A 43 -16.99 4.52 -3.84
N ASN A 44 -16.07 4.23 -2.91
CA ASN A 44 -14.63 4.41 -3.12
C ASN A 44 -13.94 3.18 -3.75
N ALA A 45 -14.69 2.22 -4.29
CA ALA A 45 -14.15 0.98 -4.88
C ALA A 45 -13.06 1.24 -5.93
N THR A 46 -13.25 2.23 -6.81
CA THR A 46 -12.28 2.61 -7.85
C THR A 46 -10.99 3.17 -7.25
N HIS A 47 -11.10 3.96 -6.18
CA HIS A 47 -9.94 4.49 -5.46
C HIS A 47 -9.13 3.35 -4.84
N TRP A 48 -9.77 2.45 -4.10
CA TRP A 48 -9.09 1.30 -3.49
C TRP A 48 -8.49 0.35 -4.52
N LYS A 49 -9.15 0.15 -5.66
CA LYS A 49 -8.58 -0.60 -6.79
C LYS A 49 -7.27 0.03 -7.28
N SER A 50 -7.23 1.36 -7.43
CA SER A 50 -5.99 2.09 -7.80
C SER A 50 -4.90 1.90 -6.74
N VAL A 51 -5.21 2.05 -5.45
CA VAL A 51 -4.26 1.79 -4.35
C VAL A 51 -3.65 0.40 -4.46
N PHE A 52 -4.47 -0.62 -4.66
CA PHE A 52 -3.98 -2.00 -4.70
C PHE A 52 -3.17 -2.32 -5.96
N ILE A 53 -3.47 -1.69 -7.09
CA ILE A 53 -2.71 -1.87 -8.34
C ILE A 53 -1.35 -1.16 -8.27
N GLU A 54 -1.31 0.01 -7.65
CA GLU A 54 -0.11 0.85 -7.57
C GLU A 54 0.93 0.34 -6.56
N HIS A 55 0.51 -0.53 -5.64
CA HIS A 55 1.34 -1.07 -4.56
C HIS A 55 1.40 -2.62 -4.58
N PRO A 56 1.93 -3.23 -5.65
CA PRO A 56 1.98 -4.68 -5.83
C PRO A 56 2.84 -5.42 -4.79
N GLU A 57 3.75 -4.72 -4.11
CA GLU A 57 4.56 -5.22 -3.01
C GLU A 57 3.71 -5.66 -1.80
N PHE A 58 2.56 -5.03 -1.59
CA PHE A 58 1.63 -5.37 -0.51
C PHE A 58 0.42 -6.13 -1.01
N PHE A 59 -0.11 -5.73 -2.17
CA PHE A 59 -1.42 -6.18 -2.65
C PHE A 59 -1.31 -7.01 -3.92
N ARG A 60 -2.16 -8.03 -4.04
CA ARG A 60 -2.26 -8.86 -5.22
C ARG A 60 -3.72 -9.10 -5.61
N LEU A 61 -3.98 -8.95 -6.90
CA LEU A 61 -5.28 -9.25 -7.47
C LEU A 61 -5.53 -10.76 -7.66
N SER A 62 -6.79 -11.16 -7.73
CA SER A 62 -7.21 -12.48 -8.24
C SER A 62 -6.78 -12.67 -9.70
N ALA A 63 -6.87 -13.90 -10.22
CA ALA A 63 -6.57 -14.17 -11.62
C ALA A 63 -7.54 -13.41 -12.54
N GLU A 64 -8.79 -13.27 -12.09
CA GLU A 64 -9.87 -12.54 -12.75
C GLU A 64 -9.74 -11.02 -12.60
N GLY A 65 -8.86 -10.53 -11.72
CA GLY A 65 -8.63 -9.10 -11.51
C GLY A 65 -9.75 -8.35 -10.76
N ASP A 66 -10.73 -9.08 -10.20
CA ASP A 66 -11.92 -8.56 -9.53
C ASP A 66 -11.78 -8.42 -8.00
N LYS A 67 -10.83 -9.15 -7.41
CA LYS A 67 -10.62 -9.24 -5.97
C LYS A 67 -9.20 -8.86 -5.60
N ALA A 68 -9.02 -8.24 -4.43
CA ALA A 68 -7.71 -7.94 -3.87
C ALA A 68 -7.45 -8.73 -2.58
N SER A 69 -6.17 -8.94 -2.29
CA SER A 69 -5.67 -9.67 -1.12
C SER A 69 -4.26 -9.20 -0.78
N LEU A 70 -3.81 -9.39 0.46
CA LEU A 70 -2.40 -9.20 0.79
C LEU A 70 -1.54 -10.32 0.20
N VAL A 71 -0.38 -9.95 -0.33
CA VAL A 71 0.65 -10.87 -0.83
C VAL A 71 1.09 -11.81 0.27
N TRP A 72 1.34 -11.30 1.48
CA TRP A 72 1.78 -12.10 2.63
C TRP A 72 0.73 -13.14 3.03
N ARG A 73 -0.54 -12.74 3.14
CA ARG A 73 -1.61 -13.69 3.52
C ARG A 73 -1.74 -14.86 2.54
N ARG A 74 -1.39 -14.68 1.26
CA ARG A 74 -1.38 -15.77 0.26
C ARG A 74 -0.29 -16.82 0.49
N GLN A 75 0.63 -16.62 1.42
CA GLN A 75 1.63 -17.62 1.78
C GLN A 75 1.11 -18.64 2.79
N PHE A 76 0.06 -18.32 3.57
CA PHE A 76 -0.50 -19.24 4.57
C PHE A 76 -1.47 -20.26 3.97
N PRO A 77 -1.53 -21.50 4.46
CA PRO A 77 -2.51 -22.47 3.97
C PRO A 77 -3.96 -21.99 4.20
N LYS A 78 -4.90 -22.56 3.44
CA LYS A 78 -6.34 -22.26 3.60
C LYS A 78 -6.96 -23.12 4.70
N THR A 79 -6.58 -22.86 5.94
CA THR A 79 -6.98 -23.65 7.13
C THR A 79 -7.84 -22.87 8.12
N TYR A 80 -8.10 -21.59 7.85
CA TYR A 80 -8.77 -20.71 8.79
C TYR A 80 -10.27 -20.71 8.56
N ASP A 81 -11.05 -21.14 9.56
CA ASP A 81 -12.51 -21.07 9.53
C ASP A 81 -12.98 -19.66 9.86
N VAL A 82 -13.71 -19.03 8.94
CA VAL A 82 -14.15 -17.64 9.11
C VAL A 82 -15.44 -17.46 9.93
N ASP A 83 -16.13 -18.54 10.28
CA ASP A 83 -17.23 -18.53 11.25
C ASP A 83 -16.71 -18.74 12.67
N GLN A 84 -15.85 -19.75 12.86
CA GLN A 84 -15.26 -20.06 14.16
C GLN A 84 -14.06 -19.19 14.53
N GLN A 85 -13.52 -18.45 13.56
CA GLN A 85 -12.36 -17.56 13.71
C GLN A 85 -11.12 -18.26 14.31
N ARG A 86 -10.85 -19.49 13.85
CA ARG A 86 -9.70 -20.28 14.29
C ARG A 86 -9.16 -21.15 13.17
N ASP A 87 -7.88 -21.49 13.28
CA ASP A 87 -7.30 -22.51 12.40
C ASP A 87 -7.85 -23.89 12.74
N ILE A 88 -8.24 -24.61 11.69
CA ILE A 88 -8.63 -26.02 11.78
C ILE A 88 -7.41 -26.84 11.39
N PRO A 89 -7.00 -27.83 12.23
CA PRO A 89 -5.98 -28.80 11.84
C PRO A 89 -6.46 -29.52 10.58
N ILE A 90 -5.64 -29.55 9.53
CA ILE A 90 -5.94 -30.32 8.32
C ILE A 90 -6.06 -31.79 8.77
N PRO A 91 -7.24 -32.43 8.68
CA PRO A 91 -7.35 -33.83 9.05
C PRO A 91 -6.48 -34.65 8.09
N GLU A 92 -5.61 -35.51 8.64
CA GLU A 92 -4.92 -36.52 7.84
C GLU A 92 -5.98 -37.39 7.14
N GLY A 93 -6.15 -37.15 5.84
CA GLY A 93 -7.12 -37.86 5.01
C GLY A 93 -8.44 -37.12 4.81
N ASN A 94 -8.62 -36.57 3.60
CA ASN A 94 -9.86 -36.39 2.82
C ASN A 94 -11.21 -36.34 3.57
N LYS A 95 -11.32 -35.60 4.66
CA LYS A 95 -12.63 -35.12 5.09
C LYS A 95 -12.91 -33.88 4.25
N HIS A 96 -13.72 -34.06 3.22
CA HIS A 96 -14.43 -32.97 2.57
C HIS A 96 -15.10 -32.15 3.68
N HIS A 97 -14.49 -31.03 4.09
CA HIS A 97 -15.22 -30.02 4.83
C HIS A 97 -16.34 -29.59 3.89
N GLU A 98 -17.59 -29.77 4.31
CA GLU A 98 -18.79 -29.45 3.53
C GLU A 98 -18.83 -27.97 3.10
N ASP A 99 -17.96 -27.13 3.67
CA ASP A 99 -17.90 -25.71 3.40
C ASP A 99 -16.48 -25.18 3.10
N ILE A 100 -15.86 -25.74 2.06
CA ILE A 100 -14.55 -25.27 1.54
C ILE A 100 -14.52 -23.76 1.20
N ASP A 101 -15.68 -23.16 0.95
CA ASP A 101 -15.82 -21.74 0.61
C ASP A 101 -15.72 -20.83 1.84
N ARG A 102 -15.95 -21.37 3.05
CA ARG A 102 -15.75 -20.68 4.34
C ARG A 102 -14.34 -20.85 4.90
N LEU A 103 -13.50 -21.63 4.24
CA LEU A 103 -12.08 -21.72 4.58
C LEU A 103 -11.28 -20.60 3.94
N SER A 104 -10.53 -19.90 4.78
CA SER A 104 -9.69 -18.78 4.44
C SER A 104 -8.25 -19.01 4.86
N ARG A 105 -7.43 -17.98 4.66
CA ARG A 105 -6.07 -17.94 5.18
C ARG A 105 -6.11 -17.10 6.45
N ARG A 106 -5.35 -17.47 7.48
CA ARG A 106 -5.42 -16.75 8.76
C ARG A 106 -5.17 -15.23 8.60
N PRO A 107 -5.78 -14.39 9.45
CA PRO A 107 -5.36 -13.01 9.61
C PRO A 107 -3.88 -12.91 10.00
N LEU A 108 -3.31 -11.72 9.79
CA LEU A 108 -1.96 -11.42 10.22
C LEU A 108 -1.90 -11.28 11.74
N GLU A 109 -0.83 -11.79 12.34
CA GLU A 109 -0.50 -11.52 13.72
C GLU A 109 -0.07 -10.05 13.89
N PRO A 110 -0.20 -9.46 15.10
CA PRO A 110 0.17 -8.06 15.34
C PRO A 110 1.61 -7.72 14.90
N ALA A 111 2.56 -8.65 15.10
CA ALA A 111 3.95 -8.47 14.68
C ALA A 111 4.11 -8.45 13.15
N GLU A 112 3.38 -9.31 12.43
CA GLU A 112 3.40 -9.37 10.96
C GLU A 112 2.76 -8.12 10.36
N LEU A 113 1.66 -7.64 10.96
CA LEU A 113 1.01 -6.40 10.56
C LEU A 113 1.93 -5.20 10.75
N THR A 114 2.58 -5.10 11.91
CA THR A 114 3.55 -4.05 12.22
C THR A 114 4.72 -4.08 11.24
N ALA A 115 5.23 -5.27 10.90
CA ALA A 115 6.31 -5.41 9.91
C ALA A 115 5.90 -4.84 8.54
N LEU A 116 4.68 -5.13 8.06
CA LEU A 116 4.18 -4.57 6.80
C LEU A 116 4.04 -3.04 6.83
N ILE A 117 3.53 -2.48 7.93
CA ILE A 117 3.38 -1.03 8.09
C ILE A 117 4.76 -0.35 8.11
N ASN A 118 5.74 -0.94 8.78
CA ASN A 118 7.11 -0.43 8.79
C ASN A 118 7.74 -0.47 7.38
N ILE A 119 7.52 -1.54 6.62
CA ILE A 119 7.97 -1.62 5.22
C ILE A 119 7.31 -0.51 4.38
N ALA A 120 6.00 -0.28 4.52
CA ALA A 120 5.29 0.79 3.81
C ALA A 120 5.84 2.18 4.13
N THR A 121 6.13 2.45 5.41
CA THR A 121 6.72 3.71 5.87
C THR A 121 8.12 3.90 5.29
N ASN A 122 8.98 2.87 5.35
CA ASN A 122 10.34 2.93 4.82
C ASN A 122 10.37 3.16 3.29
N LEU A 123 9.45 2.52 2.55
CA LEU A 123 9.34 2.72 1.10
C LEU A 123 8.85 4.13 0.75
N HIS A 124 7.92 4.68 1.53
CA HIS A 124 7.46 6.06 1.38
C HIS A 124 8.58 7.08 1.69
N ASP A 125 9.32 6.88 2.78
CA ASP A 125 10.46 7.73 3.14
C ASP A 125 11.55 7.69 2.06
N GLY A 126 11.86 6.49 1.54
CA GLY A 126 12.78 6.34 0.40
C GLY A 126 12.31 7.11 -0.84
N ALA A 127 11.00 7.11 -1.13
CA ALA A 127 10.44 7.89 -2.23
C ALA A 127 10.57 9.41 -1.99
N LEU A 128 10.38 9.89 -0.76
CA LEU A 128 10.56 11.30 -0.40
C LEU A 128 12.02 11.73 -0.56
N GLU A 129 12.96 10.92 -0.09
CA GLU A 129 14.39 11.22 -0.22
C GLU A 129 14.83 11.24 -1.68
N GLN A 130 14.34 10.31 -2.51
CA GLN A 130 14.60 10.34 -3.95
C GLN A 130 14.07 11.62 -4.61
N ALA A 131 12.85 12.05 -4.26
CA ALA A 131 12.27 13.28 -4.79
C ALA A 131 12.99 14.56 -4.32
N LYS A 132 13.54 14.58 -3.10
CA LYS A 132 14.40 15.66 -2.62
C LYS A 132 15.73 15.68 -3.38
N ALA A 133 16.33 14.51 -3.57
CA ALA A 133 17.59 14.37 -4.30
C ALA A 133 17.48 14.82 -5.76
N GLU A 134 16.37 14.56 -6.44
CA GLU A 134 16.10 15.08 -7.80
C GLU A 134 16.05 16.62 -7.86
N LYS A 135 15.72 17.26 -6.73
CA LYS A 135 15.62 18.73 -6.59
C LYS A 135 16.87 19.36 -5.97
N TRP A 136 18.01 18.67 -5.99
CA TRP A 136 19.29 19.16 -5.45
C TRP A 136 19.72 20.55 -5.97
N TRP A 137 19.29 20.91 -7.18
CA TRP A 137 19.64 22.18 -7.83
C TRP A 137 18.85 23.39 -7.30
N VAL A 138 17.68 23.18 -6.69
CA VAL A 138 16.79 24.23 -6.19
C VAL A 138 17.48 25.21 -5.23
N PRO A 139 18.26 24.76 -4.21
CA PRO A 139 18.99 25.68 -3.34
C PRO A 139 20.15 26.44 -4.01
N ILE A 140 20.63 26.00 -5.17
CA ILE A 140 21.79 26.61 -5.87
C ILE A 140 21.35 27.82 -6.71
N VAL A 141 20.14 27.76 -7.29
CA VAL A 141 19.63 28.79 -8.21
C VAL A 141 19.59 30.20 -7.61
N PRO A 142 19.11 30.43 -6.37
CA PRO A 142 19.13 31.77 -5.78
C PRO A 142 20.54 32.38 -5.70
N GLY A 143 21.54 31.56 -5.38
CA GLY A 143 22.94 32.00 -5.32
C GLY A 143 23.48 32.41 -6.69
N LEU A 144 23.18 31.63 -7.74
CA LEU A 144 23.57 31.98 -9.11
C LEU A 144 22.85 33.24 -9.63
N LEU A 145 21.57 33.41 -9.31
CA LEU A 145 20.81 34.61 -9.67
C LEU A 145 21.32 35.86 -8.96
N ALA A 146 21.68 35.75 -7.67
CA ALA A 146 22.25 36.87 -6.92
C ALA A 146 23.60 37.33 -7.49
N LEU A 147 24.48 36.40 -7.87
CA LEU A 147 25.76 36.71 -8.51
C LEU A 147 25.56 37.33 -9.90
N GLY A 148 24.65 36.79 -10.72
CA GLY A 148 24.32 37.36 -12.03
C GLY A 148 23.76 38.78 -11.93
N GLY A 149 22.86 39.02 -10.97
CA GLY A 149 22.31 40.35 -10.69
C GLY A 149 23.37 41.35 -10.24
N ALA A 150 24.32 40.93 -9.40
CA ALA A 150 25.42 41.79 -8.95
C ALA A 150 26.34 42.21 -10.10
N ILE A 151 26.66 41.29 -11.02
CA ILE A 151 27.51 41.59 -12.19
C ILE A 151 26.80 42.58 -13.13
N ILE A 152 25.52 42.35 -13.44
CA ILE A 152 24.73 43.24 -14.29
C ILE A 152 24.60 44.63 -13.65
N GLY A 153 24.31 44.68 -12.34
CA GLY A 153 24.23 45.94 -11.59
C GLY A 153 25.53 46.73 -11.60
N ALA A 154 26.68 46.05 -11.40
CA ALA A 154 27.99 46.68 -11.45
C ALA A 154 28.33 47.22 -12.86
N PHE A 155 27.91 46.53 -13.92
CA PHE A 155 28.14 46.96 -15.30
C PHE A 155 27.29 48.18 -15.67
N LEU A 156 26.02 48.21 -15.25
CA LEU A 156 25.13 49.35 -15.45
C LEU A 156 25.51 50.57 -14.60
N ALA A 157 26.13 50.37 -13.44
CA ALA A 157 26.62 51.47 -12.60
C ALA A 157 27.89 52.16 -13.15
N ASN A 158 28.60 51.51 -14.09
CA ASN A 158 29.84 52.00 -14.71
C ASN A 158 29.66 52.54 -16.14
N ILE A 159 28.42 52.64 -16.64
CA ILE A 159 28.04 53.28 -17.92
C ILE A 159 27.28 54.56 -17.60
#